data_AF-A0A382NKD1-F1
#
_entry.id   AF-A0A382NKD1-F1
#
_cell.length_a   1.000
_cell.length_b   1.000
_cell.length_c   1.000
_cell.angle_alpha   90.00
_cell.angle_beta   90.00
_cell.angle_gamma   90.00
#
_symmetry.space_group_name_H-M   'P 1'
#
loop_
_entity.id
_entity.type
_entity.pdbx_description
1 polymer ?
#
loop_
_entity_poly.entity_id
_entity_poly.type
_entity_poly.pdbx_seq_one_letter_code
_entity_poly.pdbx_strand_id
1 'polypeptide(L)' 'MEPNNGHGGILDRLSAGETLVFDGATGTYLQQHGLEPGGSPELMNVNEPKIIQGMAKQYFDAGSD' A
#
# COMPACT_ATOMS: atom_id res chain seq x y z
N MET A 1 22.26 18.45 -13.15
CA MET A 1 21.20 17.53 -12.69
C MET A 1 19.95 18.36 -12.61
N GLU A 2 18.92 18.00 -13.38
CA GLU A 2 17.63 18.67 -13.30
C GLU A 2 17.05 18.50 -11.88
N PRO A 3 16.46 19.53 -11.27
CA PRO A 3 15.77 19.39 -10.01
C PRO A 3 14.60 18.40 -10.20
N ASN A 4 14.53 17.40 -9.33
CA ASN A 4 13.45 16.45 -9.30
C ASN A 4 12.15 17.21 -9.00
N ASN A 5 11.27 17.35 -9.99
CA ASN A 5 9.94 17.99 -9.84
C ASN A 5 8.90 17.05 -9.19
N GLY A 6 9.34 15.98 -8.53
CA GLY A 6 8.49 15.09 -7.74
C GLY A 6 8.76 15.32 -6.27
N HIS A 7 7.73 15.16 -5.43
CA HIS A 7 7.89 15.11 -3.97
C HIS A 7 9.15 14.33 -3.61
N GLY A 8 9.96 14.88 -2.70
CA GLY A 8 11.20 14.22 -2.28
C GLY A 8 10.94 12.78 -1.83
N GLY A 9 11.98 11.94 -1.86
CA GLY A 9 11.86 10.56 -1.40
C GLY A 9 11.41 10.52 0.07
N ILE A 10 11.08 9.32 0.58
CA ILE A 10 10.62 9.17 1.98
C ILE A 10 11.53 9.88 3.00
N LEU A 11 12.86 9.86 2.79
CA LEU A 11 13.83 10.52 3.67
C LEU A 11 13.75 12.06 3.61
N ASP A 12 13.47 12.62 2.44
CA ASP A 12 13.32 14.05 2.26
C ASP A 12 12.05 14.55 2.96
N ARG A 13 10.93 13.83 2.81
CA ARG A 13 9.64 14.15 3.44
C ARG A 13 9.74 14.07 4.97
N LEU A 14 10.41 13.03 5.49
CA LEU A 14 10.67 12.91 6.93
C LEU A 14 11.56 14.05 7.44
N SER A 15 12.61 14.41 6.70
CA SER A 15 13.52 15.51 7.07
C SER A 15 12.82 16.88 7.02
N ALA A 16 11.83 17.05 6.16
CA ALA A 16 10.96 18.21 6.10
C ALA A 16 9.93 18.28 7.24
N GLY A 17 9.84 17.25 8.09
CA GLY A 17 8.92 17.18 9.22
C GLY A 17 7.48 16.79 8.83
N GLU A 18 7.28 16.22 7.64
CA GLU A 18 5.97 15.70 7.23
C GLU A 18 5.56 14.52 8.12
N THR A 19 4.26 14.46 8.44
CA THR A 19 3.66 13.25 9.03
C THR A 19 3.24 12.33 7.89
N LEU A 20 3.79 11.13 7.86
CA LEU A 20 3.49 10.11 6.85
C LEU A 20 2.58 9.04 7.44
N VAL A 21 1.50 8.71 6.73
CA VAL A 21 0.50 7.71 7.11
C VAL A 21 0.77 6.43 6.33
N PHE A 22 1.12 5.35 7.04
CA PHE A 22 1.28 4.05 6.40
C PHE A 22 -0.07 3.39 6.08
N ASP A 23 -0.03 2.34 5.26
CA ASP A 23 -1.20 1.54 4.95
C ASP A 23 -1.72 0.74 6.15
N GLY A 24 -2.89 0.14 5.97
CA GLY A 24 -3.60 -0.59 7.01
C GLY A 24 -3.34 -2.09 7.03
N ALA A 25 -4.19 -2.80 7.78
CA ALA A 25 -4.08 -4.25 7.97
C ALA A 25 -4.39 -5.07 6.71
N THR A 26 -3.35 -5.33 5.90
CA THR A 26 -3.41 -6.17 4.69
C THR A 26 -4.03 -7.55 4.95
N GLY A 27 -3.60 -8.27 6.00
CA GLY A 27 -4.09 -9.63 6.27
C GLY A 27 -5.61 -9.70 6.49
N THR A 28 -6.16 -8.77 7.27
CA THR A 28 -7.61 -8.66 7.52
C THR A 28 -8.37 -8.37 6.23
N TYR A 29 -7.84 -7.47 5.39
CA TYR A 29 -8.44 -7.18 4.10
C TYR A 29 -8.50 -8.44 3.22
N LEU A 30 -7.37 -9.15 3.07
CA LEU A 30 -7.33 -10.35 2.24
C LEU A 30 -8.27 -11.44 2.74
N GLN A 31 -8.35 -11.66 4.06
CA GLN A 31 -9.28 -12.62 4.65
C GLN A 31 -10.75 -12.29 4.36
N GLN A 32 -11.13 -11.00 4.41
CA GLN A 32 -12.48 -10.55 4.03
C GLN A 32 -12.77 -10.72 2.54
N HIS A 33 -11.73 -10.85 1.71
CA HIS A 33 -11.82 -10.96 0.26
C HIS A 33 -11.45 -12.37 -0.25
N GLY A 34 -11.48 -13.39 0.62
CA GLY A 34 -11.39 -14.80 0.22
C GLY A 34 -10.06 -15.49 0.55
N LEU A 35 -9.14 -14.85 1.28
CA LEU A 35 -7.97 -15.55 1.79
C LEU A 35 -8.37 -16.51 2.93
N GLU A 36 -8.37 -17.79 2.61
CA GLU A 36 -8.63 -18.85 3.58
C GLU A 36 -7.55 -18.91 4.68
N PRO A 37 -7.89 -19.40 5.90
CA PRO A 37 -6.90 -19.63 6.95
C PRO A 37 -5.73 -20.51 6.47
N GLY A 38 -4.50 -20.00 6.61
CA GLY A 38 -3.29 -20.67 6.12
C GLY A 38 -3.05 -20.57 4.61
N GLY A 39 -3.91 -19.86 3.86
CA GLY A 39 -3.70 -19.53 2.46
C GLY A 39 -2.49 -18.59 2.26
N SER A 40 -1.93 -18.58 1.05
CA SER A 40 -0.79 -17.71 0.69
C SER A 40 -1.27 -16.36 0.13
N PRO A 41 -0.97 -15.24 0.80
CA PRO A 41 -1.18 -13.89 0.25
C PRO A 41 -0.44 -13.67 -1.07
N GLU A 42 0.77 -14.22 -1.20
CA GLU A 42 1.61 -14.04 -2.38
C GLU A 42 0.99 -14.68 -3.61
N LEU A 43 0.30 -15.82 -3.43
CA LEU A 43 -0.42 -16.47 -4.51
C LEU A 43 -1.62 -15.65 -4.99
N MET A 44 -2.28 -14.90 -4.09
CA MET A 44 -3.35 -13.96 -4.49
C MET A 44 -2.81 -12.82 -5.36
N ASN A 45 -1.55 -12.39 -5.21
CA ASN A 45 -0.96 -11.42 -6.14
C ASN A 45 -0.95 -11.93 -7.58
N VAL A 46 -0.78 -13.24 -7.78
CA VAL A 46 -0.74 -13.88 -9.11
C VAL A 46 -2.16 -14.18 -9.61
N ASN A 47 -2.99 -14.79 -8.77
CA ASN A 47 -4.30 -15.31 -9.17
C ASN A 47 -5.40 -14.24 -9.13
N GLU A 48 -5.32 -13.30 -8.20
CA GLU A 48 -6.34 -12.30 -7.92
C GLU A 48 -5.78 -10.86 -7.85
N PRO A 49 -4.95 -10.43 -8.83
CA PRO A 49 -4.22 -9.15 -8.76
C PRO A 49 -5.15 -7.94 -8.64
N LYS A 50 -6.38 -8.02 -9.14
CA LYS A 50 -7.36 -6.93 -9.04
C LYS A 50 -7.79 -6.65 -7.60
N ILE A 51 -7.88 -7.67 -6.75
CA ILE A 51 -8.19 -7.50 -5.32
C ILE A 51 -7.05 -6.76 -4.64
N ILE A 52 -5.81 -7.14 -4.92
CA ILE A 52 -4.60 -6.51 -4.36
C ILE A 52 -4.47 -5.05 -4.81
N GLN A 53 -4.69 -4.78 -6.10
CA GLN A 53 -4.69 -3.40 -6.62
C GLN A 53 -5.82 -2.57 -6.01
N GLY A 54 -6.99 -3.17 -5.82
CA GLY A 54 -8.12 -2.55 -5.13
C GLY A 54 -7.78 -2.18 -3.69
N MET A 55 -7.12 -3.08 -2.96
CA MET A 55 -6.65 -2.85 -1.59
C MET A 55 -5.70 -1.65 -1.51
N ALA A 56 -4.64 -1.67 -2.32
CA ALA A 56 -3.65 -0.59 -2.34
C ALA A 56 -4.30 0.76 -2.71
N LYS A 57 -5.23 0.75 -3.68
CA LYS A 57 -6.00 1.94 -4.03
C LYS A 57 -6.86 2.44 -2.87
N GLN A 58 -7.52 1.55 -2.14
CA GLN A 58 -8.36 1.95 -1.00
C GLN A 58 -7.54 2.59 0.12
N TYR A 59 -6.35 2.06 0.43
CA TYR A 59 -5.47 2.68 1.43
C TYR A 59 -4.94 4.04 0.95
N PHE A 60 -4.51 4.14 -0.30
CA PHE A 60 -4.08 5.41 -0.88
C PHE A 60 -5.20 6.46 -0.88
N ASP A 61 -6.41 6.10 -1.33
CA ASP A 61 -7.58 6.98 -1.33
C ASP A 61 -8.01 7.38 0.10
N ALA A 62 -7.70 6.56 1.11
CA ALA A 62 -7.93 6.84 2.52
C ALA A 62 -6.85 7.74 3.16
N GLY A 63 -5.81 8.10 2.42
CA GLY A 63 -4.76 9.02 2.85
C GLY A 63 -3.45 8.35 3.26
N SER A 64 -3.22 7.08 2.92
CA SER A 64 -1.87 6.50 3.04
C SER A 64 -0.91 7.13 2.03
N ASP A 65 0.33 7.36 2.47
CA ASP A 65 1.41 8.06 1.78
C ASP A 65 2.34 7.16 0.96
#